data_AF-A0AA95GQY3-F1
#
_entry.id   AF-A0AA95GQY3-F1
#
_cell.length_a   1.000
_cell.length_b   1.000
_cell.length_c   1.000
_cell.angle_alpha   90.00
_cell.angle_beta   90.00
_cell.angle_gamma   90.00
#
_symmetry.space_group_name_H-M   'P 1'
#
loop_
_entity.id
_entity.type
_entity.pdbx_description
1 polymer ?
#
loop_
_entity_poly.entity_id
_entity_poly.type
_entity_poly.pdbx_seq_one_letter_code
_entity_poly.pdbx_strand_id
1 'polypeptide(L)'
;MINKNVLNTLYERKGIGNRTFSVTCTKENQDYSLCCEKKIKIRSKTKISDPKKSTSRKTIFSISIKIDDLNEIDYDRFFSSLPNEEKEIFHKLVIKIAEKINHD
;
A
#
# COMPACT_ATOMS: atom_id res chain seq x y z
N MET A 1 -0.13 -33.07 -3.17
CA MET A 1 0.19 -31.90 -4.02
C MET A 1 0.27 -30.69 -3.11
N ILE A 2 1.49 -30.26 -2.78
CA ILE A 2 1.70 -29.04 -1.99
C ILE A 2 1.64 -27.89 -3.00
N ASN A 3 0.75 -26.92 -2.78
CA ASN A 3 0.61 -25.72 -3.59
C ASN A 3 1.91 -24.89 -3.55
N LYS A 4 2.89 -25.25 -4.37
CA LYS A 4 3.92 -24.31 -4.83
C LYS A 4 3.18 -23.34 -5.77
N ASN A 5 2.97 -22.08 -5.37
CA ASN A 5 2.94 -20.90 -6.28
C ASN A 5 2.46 -19.57 -5.68
N VAL A 6 2.32 -19.41 -4.36
CA VAL A 6 2.21 -18.06 -3.77
C VAL A 6 3.04 -18.01 -2.49
N LEU A 7 4.35 -17.82 -2.64
CA LEU A 7 5.22 -17.46 -1.53
C LEU A 7 5.61 -15.99 -1.71
N ASN A 8 5.32 -15.20 -0.67
CA ASN A 8 5.82 -13.85 -0.39
C ASN A 8 4.96 -12.68 -0.93
N THR A 9 3.70 -12.63 -0.48
CA THR A 9 2.99 -11.35 -0.41
C THR A 9 3.29 -10.67 0.92
N LEU A 10 3.91 -9.49 0.87
CA LEU A 10 4.14 -8.62 2.02
C LEU A 10 3.16 -7.45 2.00
N TYR A 11 2.78 -7.00 3.19
CA TYR A 11 1.83 -5.90 3.37
C TYR A 11 2.31 -4.95 4.46
N GLU A 12 2.32 -3.67 4.13
CA GLU A 12 2.66 -2.58 5.04
C GLU A 12 1.65 -1.45 4.96
N ARG A 13 1.38 -0.80 6.10
CA ARG A 13 0.39 0.29 6.16
C ARG A 13 0.71 1.37 7.18
N LYS A 14 0.25 2.59 6.91
CA LYS A 14 0.28 3.73 7.83
C LYS A 14 -1.06 4.47 7.85
N GLY A 15 -1.62 4.67 9.03
CA GLY A 15 -2.83 5.48 9.24
C GLY A 15 -2.45 6.90 9.69
N ILE A 16 -3.05 7.93 9.07
CA ILE A 16 -2.89 9.34 9.46
C ILE A 16 -4.25 10.02 9.43
N GLY A 17 -4.80 10.33 10.61
CA GLY A 17 -6.13 10.92 10.73
C GLY A 17 -7.22 10.06 10.07
N ASN A 18 -7.88 10.61 9.05
CA ASN A 18 -8.89 9.89 8.25
C ASN A 18 -8.31 9.14 7.04
N ARG A 19 -7.00 9.22 6.79
CA ARG A 19 -6.31 8.59 5.66
C ARG A 19 -5.60 7.30 6.09
N THR A 20 -5.50 6.34 5.17
CA THR A 20 -4.72 5.12 5.32
C THR A 20 -3.94 4.91 4.05
N PHE A 21 -2.62 4.78 4.17
CA PHE A 21 -1.71 4.47 3.08
C PHE A 21 -1.30 3.00 3.26
N SER A 22 -1.29 2.23 2.19
CA SER A 22 -0.86 0.84 2.22
C SER A 22 -0.06 0.47 0.98
N VAL A 23 0.92 -0.39 1.17
CA VAL A 23 1.71 -1.01 0.11
C VAL A 23 1.58 -2.52 0.26
N THR A 24 1.19 -3.19 -0.81
CA THR A 24 1.24 -4.64 -0.94
C THR A 24 2.32 -4.97 -1.95
N CYS A 25 3.22 -5.88 -1.63
CA CYS A 25 4.25 -6.37 -2.53
C CYS A 25 4.05 -7.86 -2.74
N THR A 26 3.94 -8.29 -3.99
CA THR A 26 3.90 -9.71 -4.34
C THR A 26 5.11 -10.02 -5.18
N LYS A 27 5.89 -11.04 -4.78
CA LYS A 27 6.98 -11.56 -5.59
C LYS A 27 6.42 -12.50 -6.65
N GLU A 28 6.67 -12.20 -7.92
CA GLU A 28 6.29 -13.00 -9.08
C GLU A 28 7.57 -13.40 -9.82
N ASN A 29 8.06 -14.62 -9.58
CA ASN A 29 9.34 -15.11 -10.10
C ASN A 29 10.54 -14.26 -9.61
N GLN A 30 11.14 -13.49 -10.52
CA GLN A 30 12.27 -12.58 -10.26
C GLN A 30 11.81 -11.13 -10.06
N ASP A 31 10.56 -10.81 -10.41
CA ASP A 31 10.02 -9.45 -10.33
C ASP A 31 9.17 -9.25 -9.07
N TYR A 32 8.97 -7.98 -8.71
CA TYR A 32 8.07 -7.52 -7.66
C TYR A 32 6.91 -6.73 -8.26
N SER A 33 5.71 -7.05 -7.80
CA SER A 33 4.49 -6.29 -8.08
C SER A 33 4.10 -5.51 -6.83
N LEU A 34 4.23 -4.18 -6.89
CA LEU A 34 3.83 -3.26 -5.82
C LEU A 34 2.46 -2.67 -6.10
N CYS A 35 1.53 -2.81 -5.17
CA CYS A 35 0.24 -2.11 -5.16
C CYS A 35 0.24 -1.08 -4.04
N CYS A 36 0.24 0.20 -4.40
CA CYS A 36 0.21 1.32 -3.46
C CYS A 36 -1.17 1.97 -3.45
N GLU A 37 -1.84 1.97 -2.31
CA GLU A 37 -3.18 2.51 -2.14
C GLU A 37 -3.25 3.59 -1.07
N LYS A 38 -4.01 4.65 -1.35
CA LYS A 38 -4.46 5.64 -0.37
C LYS A 38 -5.96 5.51 -0.22
N LYS A 39 -6.42 5.31 1.01
CA LYS A 39 -7.83 5.14 1.37
C LYS A 39 -8.25 6.23 2.35
N ILE A 40 -9.47 6.72 2.22
CA ILE A 40 -10.09 7.62 3.21
C ILE A 40 -11.19 6.89 3.98
N LYS A 41 -11.29 7.17 5.27
CA LYS A 41 -12.37 6.70 6.12
C LYS A 41 -13.66 7.44 5.73
N ILE A 42 -14.66 6.68 5.29
CA ILE A 42 -16.02 7.19 5.07
C ILE A 42 -16.84 6.87 6.31
N ARG A 43 -17.44 7.92 6.90
CA ARG A 43 -18.52 7.75 7.88
C ARG A 43 -19.82 7.72 7.09
N SER A 44 -20.64 6.68 7.25
CA SER A 44 -21.99 6.74 6.72
C SER A 44 -22.75 7.87 7.44
N LYS A 45 -23.62 8.61 6.73
CA LYS A 45 -24.53 9.59 7.37
C LYS A 45 -25.36 8.92 8.49
N THR A 46 -25.69 7.63 8.30
CA THR A 46 -26.39 6.78 9.27
C THR A 46 -25.57 6.38 10.50
N LYS A 47 -24.25 6.56 10.52
CA LYS A 47 -23.44 6.36 11.73
C LYS A 47 -23.60 7.52 12.72
N ILE A 48 -23.93 8.72 12.23
CA ILE A 48 -24.24 9.87 13.10
C ILE A 48 -25.45 9.53 13.99
N SER A 49 -26.41 8.76 13.44
CA SER A 49 -27.59 8.27 14.15
C SER A 49 -27.41 6.93 14.87
N ASP A 50 -26.35 6.15 14.58
CA ASP A 50 -26.12 4.85 15.22
C ASP A 50 -24.60 4.56 15.39
N PRO A 51 -24.06 4.62 16.62
CA PRO A 51 -22.64 4.39 16.89
C PRO A 51 -22.19 2.94 16.60
N LYS A 52 -23.12 1.98 16.48
CA LYS A 52 -22.81 0.58 16.17
C LYS A 52 -22.50 0.35 14.69
N LYS A 53 -22.75 1.33 13.80
CA LYS A 53 -22.46 1.17 12.36
C LYS A 53 -20.97 1.32 12.03
N SER A 54 -20.51 0.42 11.16
CA SER A 54 -19.12 0.28 10.75
C SER A 54 -18.65 1.48 9.91
N THR A 55 -17.39 1.87 10.08
CA THR A 55 -16.72 2.83 9.21
C THR A 55 -16.04 2.10 8.07
N SER A 56 -16.45 2.38 6.83
CA SER A 56 -15.80 1.86 5.63
C SER A 56 -14.62 2.73 5.21
N ARG A 57 -13.75 2.18 4.35
CA ARG A 57 -12.66 2.92 3.71
C ARG A 57 -12.86 2.89 2.20
N LYS A 58 -12.69 4.03 1.53
CA LYS A 58 -12.73 4.14 0.07
C LYS A 58 -11.34 4.45 -0.45
N THR A 59 -10.89 3.68 -1.44
CA THR A 59 -9.66 3.98 -2.18
C THR A 59 -9.85 5.23 -3.02
N ILE A 60 -8.94 6.19 -2.86
CA ILE A 60 -8.94 7.47 -3.60
C ILE A 60 -7.69 7.66 -4.45
N PHE A 61 -6.67 6.83 -4.23
CA PHE A 61 -5.53 6.69 -5.11
C PHE A 61 -5.08 5.22 -5.06
N SER A 62 -4.74 4.67 -6.22
CA SER A 62 -4.23 3.32 -6.38
C SER A 62 -3.28 3.32 -7.56
N ILE A 63 -2.11 2.72 -7.39
CA ILE A 63 -1.18 2.47 -8.47
C ILE A 63 -0.56 1.08 -8.30
N SER A 64 -0.38 0.40 -9.42
CA SER A 64 0.34 -0.87 -9.47
C SER A 64 1.62 -0.67 -10.27
N ILE A 65 2.75 -1.08 -9.72
CA ILE A 65 4.08 -0.89 -10.28
C ILE A 65 4.74 -2.27 -10.36
N LYS A 66 5.26 -2.62 -11.54
CA LYS A 66 6.11 -3.79 -11.70
C LYS A 66 7.56 -3.33 -11.74
N ILE A 67 8.41 -3.93 -10.92
CA ILE A 67 9.81 -3.59 -10.79
C ILE A 67 10.62 -4.86 -10.55
N ASP A 68 11.86 -4.86 -11.01
CA ASP A 68 12.88 -5.87 -10.77
C ASP A 68 13.64 -5.58 -9.46
N ASP A 69 13.91 -4.29 -9.16
CA ASP A 69 14.53 -3.84 -7.92
C ASP A 69 13.67 -2.80 -7.16
N LEU A 70 13.42 -3.08 -5.88
CA LEU A 70 12.72 -2.18 -4.95
C LEU A 70 13.48 -0.87 -4.67
N ASN A 71 14.79 -0.85 -4.90
CA ASN A 71 15.63 0.32 -4.68
C ASN A 71 15.61 1.32 -5.86
N GLU A 72 15.15 0.89 -7.05
CA GLU A 72 15.20 1.70 -8.28
C GLU A 72 13.85 2.36 -8.62
N ILE A 73 12.93 2.48 -7.65
CA ILE A 73 11.62 3.07 -7.89
C ILE A 73 11.75 4.59 -8.10
N ASP A 74 11.34 5.06 -9.27
CA ASP A 74 11.16 6.49 -9.56
C ASP A 74 9.87 7.01 -8.90
N TYR A 75 9.99 7.40 -7.63
CA TYR A 75 8.85 7.89 -6.84
C TYR A 75 8.24 9.16 -7.40
N ASP A 76 9.03 10.04 -8.02
CA ASP A 76 8.51 11.29 -8.56
C ASP A 76 7.65 11.06 -9.79
N ARG A 77 8.03 10.11 -10.64
CA ARG A 77 7.22 9.69 -11.78
C ARG A 77 5.93 9.00 -11.33
N PHE A 78 6.02 7.95 -10.52
CA PHE A 78 4.87 7.11 -10.16
C PHE A 78 3.87 7.81 -9.23
N PHE A 79 4.36 8.71 -8.37
CA PHE A 79 3.53 9.42 -7.40
C PHE A 79 3.44 10.92 -7.70
N SER A 80 3.65 11.33 -8.95
CA SER A 80 3.59 12.74 -9.42
C SER A 80 2.31 13.48 -9.03
N SER A 81 1.17 12.76 -8.95
CA SER A 81 -0.12 13.31 -8.54
C SER A 81 -0.30 13.51 -7.03
N LEU A 82 0.65 13.01 -6.22
CA LEU A 82 0.59 13.10 -4.76
C LEU A 82 1.44 14.25 -4.23
N PRO A 83 1.01 14.91 -3.13
CA PRO A 83 1.86 15.83 -2.38
C PRO A 83 3.13 15.14 -1.87
N ASN A 84 4.22 15.89 -1.72
CA ASN A 84 5.52 15.37 -1.27
C ASN A 84 5.42 14.60 0.06
N GLU A 85 4.64 15.09 1.02
CA GLU A 85 4.39 14.38 2.30
C GLU A 85 3.82 12.98 2.10
N GLU A 86 2.96 12.79 1.09
CA GLU A 86 2.33 11.50 0.80
C GLU A 86 3.28 10.58 0.02
N LYS A 87 4.11 11.13 -0.87
CA LYS A 87 5.20 10.40 -1.52
C LYS A 87 6.16 9.81 -0.48
N GLU A 88 6.57 10.61 0.50
CA GLU A 88 7.45 10.15 1.58
C GLU A 88 6.84 9.01 2.41
N ILE A 89 5.52 9.02 2.61
CA ILE A 89 4.84 7.92 3.31
C ILE A 89 4.95 6.64 2.51
N PHE A 90 4.70 6.68 1.20
CA PHE A 90 4.87 5.51 0.34
C PHE A 90 6.31 5.03 0.30
N HIS A 91 7.27 5.93 0.16
CA HIS A 91 8.70 5.60 0.19
C HIS A 91 9.08 4.86 1.48
N LYS A 92 8.70 5.39 2.65
CA LYS A 92 8.93 4.74 3.95
C LYS A 92 8.26 3.36 4.07
N LEU A 93 7.09 3.17 3.45
CA LEU A 93 6.41 1.86 3.46
C LEU A 93 7.10 0.86 2.54
N VAL A 94 7.61 1.29 1.38
CA VAL A 94 8.34 0.43 0.46
C VAL A 94 9.69 0.01 1.06
N ILE A 95 10.43 0.93 1.69
CA ILE A 95 11.69 0.59 2.40
C ILE A 95 11.45 -0.53 3.41
N LYS A 96 10.39 -0.43 4.22
CA LYS A 96 10.05 -1.49 5.19
C LYS A 96 9.74 -2.83 4.55
N ILE A 97 9.13 -2.83 3.36
CA ILE A 97 8.92 -4.06 2.60
C ILE A 97 10.26 -4.62 2.10
N ALA A 98 11.12 -3.77 1.55
CA ALA A 98 12.45 -4.18 1.08
C ALA A 98 13.30 -4.77 2.21
N GLU A 99 13.32 -4.13 3.39
CA GLU A 99 13.98 -4.63 4.59
C GLU A 99 13.47 -6.04 4.95
N LYS A 100 12.15 -6.27 4.93
CA LYS A 100 11.59 -7.59 5.20
C LYS A 100 12.00 -8.67 4.20
N ILE A 101 12.22 -8.29 2.94
CA ILE A 101 12.67 -9.23 1.90
C ILE A 101 14.15 -9.57 2.08
N ASN A 102 14.97 -8.61 2.48
CA ASN A 102 16.42 -8.81 2.69
C ASN A 102 16.74 -9.62 3.97
N HIS A 103 15.78 -9.76 4.88
CA HIS A 103 15.91 -10.51 6.14
C HIS A 103 15.30 -11.92 6.08
N ASP A 104 14.84 -12.37 4.91
CA ASP A 104 14.20 -13.68 4.64
C ASP A 104 15.16 -14.59 3.84
#